data_AF-A0A7K3HI90-F1
#
_entry.id   AF-A0A7K3HI90-F1
#
_cell.length_a   1.000
_cell.length_b   1.000
_cell.length_c   1.000
_cell.angle_alpha   90.00
_cell.angle_beta   90.00
_cell.angle_gamma   90.00
#
_symmetry.space_group_name_H-M   'P 1'
#
loop_
_entity.id
_entity.type
_entity.pdbx_description
1 polymer ?
#
loop_
_entity_poly.entity_id
_entity_poly.type
_entity_poly.pdbx_seq_one_letter_code
_entity_poly.pdbx_strand_id
1 'polypeptide(L)'
;RPAAPRGPRLDLRSPAHRVERELLKLALQRPDLVAPVFDAYGADEFTAAPYATVREAIAEAGGTTGADDGFLTRAREAAPDDTVRSLITELAVEPLLTRKEPDEFYAGTQLAAVRLAAVDRRIGQIQGSMRRCEAGGDMSAYASLQEELWVLEQYRQDLRNRGAAAL
;
A
#
# COMPACT_ATOMS: atom_id res chain seq x y z
N ARG A 1 -29.17 -12.91 -0.69
CA ARG A 1 -28.07 -11.99 -0.32
C ARG A 1 -27.25 -11.75 -1.58
N PRO A 2 -27.23 -10.53 -2.15
CA PRO A 2 -26.46 -10.26 -3.37
C PRO A 2 -24.98 -10.42 -3.05
N ALA A 3 -24.22 -11.04 -3.96
CA ALA A 3 -22.78 -11.20 -3.82
C ALA A 3 -22.12 -9.82 -3.90
N ALA A 4 -21.33 -9.46 -2.89
CA ALA A 4 -20.50 -8.26 -2.94
C ALA A 4 -19.60 -8.33 -4.19
N PRO A 5 -19.40 -7.20 -4.90
CA PRO A 5 -18.52 -7.17 -6.05
C PRO A 5 -17.14 -7.62 -5.61
N ARG A 6 -16.73 -8.82 -6.06
CA ARG A 6 -15.40 -9.33 -5.84
C ARG A 6 -14.47 -8.44 -6.64
N GLY A 7 -13.69 -7.62 -5.96
CA GLY A 7 -12.58 -6.89 -6.57
C GLY A 7 -11.69 -7.83 -7.40
N PRO A 8 -10.89 -7.31 -8.34
CA PRO A 8 -10.01 -8.13 -9.15
C PRO A 8 -9.25 -9.15 -8.28
N ARG A 9 -9.25 -10.42 -8.72
CA ARG A 9 -8.61 -11.51 -7.96
C ARG A 9 -7.15 -11.15 -7.73
N LEU A 10 -6.67 -11.37 -6.50
CA LEU A 10 -5.27 -11.23 -6.14
C LEU A 10 -4.40 -12.03 -7.12
N ASP A 11 -3.62 -11.32 -7.94
CA ASP A 11 -2.59 -11.95 -8.75
C ASP A 11 -1.34 -12.14 -7.90
N LEU A 12 -1.13 -13.36 -7.41
CA LEU A 12 0.00 -13.73 -6.56
C LEU A 12 1.36 -13.72 -7.31
N ARG A 13 1.33 -13.55 -8.64
CA ARG A 13 2.54 -13.39 -9.47
C ARG A 13 2.94 -11.91 -9.63
N SER A 14 2.05 -10.98 -9.32
CA SER A 14 2.36 -9.55 -9.36
C SER A 14 3.43 -9.19 -8.33
N PRO A 15 4.56 -8.59 -8.75
CA PRO A 15 5.58 -8.11 -7.83
C PRO A 15 5.03 -7.09 -6.81
N ALA A 16 4.14 -6.18 -7.25
CA ALA A 16 3.52 -5.19 -6.36
C ALA A 16 2.71 -5.86 -5.23
N HIS A 17 1.86 -6.83 -5.58
CA HIS A 17 1.06 -7.54 -4.58
C HIS A 17 1.93 -8.36 -3.61
N ARG A 18 3.09 -8.84 -4.03
CA ARG A 18 4.02 -9.55 -3.14
C ARG A 18 4.60 -8.62 -2.07
N VAL A 19 5.03 -7.43 -2.47
CA VAL A 19 5.57 -6.43 -1.55
C VAL A 19 4.46 -5.87 -0.65
N GLU A 20 3.27 -5.59 -1.19
CA GLU A 20 2.10 -5.16 -0.41
C GLU A 20 1.74 -6.19 0.67
N ARG A 21 1.71 -7.48 0.31
CA ARG A 21 1.48 -8.56 1.26
C ARG A 21 2.53 -8.56 2.36
N GLU A 22 3.80 -8.48 1.98
CA GLU A 22 4.91 -8.47 2.92
C GLU A 22 4.83 -7.31 3.91
N LEU A 23 4.49 -6.11 3.41
CA LEU A 23 4.32 -4.93 4.24
C LEU A 23 3.14 -5.07 5.22
N LEU A 24 2.01 -5.63 4.78
CA LEU A 24 0.87 -5.88 5.68
C LEU A 24 1.19 -6.92 6.75
N LYS A 25 1.98 -7.95 6.43
CA LYS A 25 2.50 -8.89 7.44
C LYS A 25 3.35 -8.17 8.47
N LEU A 26 4.30 -7.32 8.02
CA LEU A 26 5.10 -6.50 8.92
C LEU A 26 4.23 -5.60 9.81
N ALA A 27 3.25 -4.90 9.24
CA ALA A 27 2.36 -4.02 10.01
C ALA A 27 1.54 -4.76 11.08
N LEU A 28 1.16 -6.02 10.83
CA LEU A 28 0.39 -6.83 11.78
C LEU A 28 1.26 -7.55 12.81
N GLN A 29 2.45 -8.00 12.41
CA GLN A 29 3.33 -8.83 13.25
C GLN A 29 4.37 -8.01 14.02
N ARG A 30 4.89 -6.94 13.41
CA ARG A 30 5.98 -6.08 13.88
C ARG A 30 5.67 -4.60 13.60
N PRO A 31 4.57 -4.07 14.15
CA PRO A 31 4.14 -2.69 13.91
C PRO A 31 5.22 -1.67 14.31
N ASP A 32 6.06 -2.01 15.29
CA ASP A 32 7.21 -1.23 15.74
C ASP A 32 8.20 -0.89 14.62
N LEU A 33 8.39 -1.80 13.65
CA LEU A 33 9.38 -1.63 12.58
C LEU A 33 8.89 -0.77 11.42
N VAL A 34 7.59 -0.50 11.34
CA VAL A 34 6.99 0.25 10.23
C VAL A 34 6.32 1.55 10.66
N ALA A 35 6.10 1.75 11.96
CA ALA A 35 5.60 3.00 12.51
C ALA A 35 6.66 4.12 12.47
N PRO A 36 6.28 5.39 12.28
CA PRO A 36 4.93 5.87 11.93
C PRO A 36 4.66 5.83 10.41
N VAL A 37 5.65 5.44 9.60
CA VAL A 37 5.65 5.61 8.14
C VAL A 37 4.49 4.86 7.49
N PHE A 38 4.19 3.64 7.92
CA PHE A 38 3.05 2.86 7.42
C PHE A 38 1.71 3.59 7.63
N ASP A 39 1.54 4.30 8.75
CA ASP A 39 0.29 4.98 9.05
C ASP A 39 0.04 6.18 8.12
N ALA A 40 1.09 6.74 7.53
CA ALA A 40 1.00 7.77 6.49
C ALA A 40 0.58 7.21 5.11
N TYR A 41 0.50 5.89 4.94
CA TYR A 41 0.12 5.27 3.67
C TYR A 41 -1.41 5.19 3.61
N GLY A 42 -2.01 5.74 2.56
CA GLY A 42 -3.43 5.60 2.29
C GLY A 42 -3.78 4.21 1.74
N ALA A 43 -5.08 3.91 1.64
CA ALA A 43 -5.56 2.67 1.02
C ALA A 43 -5.24 2.62 -0.49
N ASP A 44 -5.08 3.77 -1.13
CA ASP A 44 -4.74 3.94 -2.55
C ASP A 44 -3.31 3.52 -2.90
N GLU A 45 -2.42 3.45 -1.90
CA GLU A 45 -1.07 2.88 -2.01
C GLU A 45 -1.10 1.38 -2.30
N PHE A 46 -2.18 0.68 -1.89
CA PHE A 46 -2.33 -0.75 -2.08
C PHE A 46 -3.12 -1.01 -3.37
N THR A 47 -2.46 -1.61 -4.34
CA THR A 47 -3.02 -1.83 -5.68
C THR A 47 -3.98 -3.01 -5.74
N ALA A 48 -3.85 -3.97 -4.83
CA ALA A 48 -4.85 -5.03 -4.64
C ALA A 48 -5.98 -4.60 -3.71
N ALA A 49 -7.24 -4.70 -4.19
CA ALA A 49 -8.40 -4.27 -3.42
C ALA A 49 -8.51 -4.94 -2.03
N PRO A 50 -8.27 -6.26 -1.85
CA PRO A 50 -8.29 -6.85 -0.51
C PRO A 50 -7.22 -6.30 0.45
N TYR A 51 -6.05 -5.93 -0.07
CA TYR A 51 -4.96 -5.37 0.74
C TYR A 51 -5.24 -3.92 1.14
N ALA A 52 -5.86 -3.14 0.26
CA ALA A 52 -6.37 -1.82 0.60
C ALA A 52 -7.38 -1.90 1.77
N THR A 53 -8.30 -2.87 1.74
CA THR A 53 -9.27 -3.05 2.83
C THR A 53 -8.62 -3.53 4.14
N VAL A 54 -7.56 -4.35 4.08
CA VAL A 54 -6.77 -4.69 5.28
C VAL A 54 -6.07 -3.45 5.84
N ARG A 55 -5.51 -2.59 4.99
CA ARG A 55 -4.88 -1.34 5.41
C ARG A 55 -5.88 -0.42 6.13
N GLU A 56 -7.11 -0.31 5.62
CA GLU A 56 -8.20 0.44 6.25
C GLU A 56 -8.54 -0.13 7.63
N ALA A 57 -8.70 -1.45 7.74
CA ALA A 57 -8.96 -2.11 9.03
C ALA A 57 -7.82 -1.88 10.05
N ILE A 58 -6.57 -1.84 9.61
CA ILE A 58 -5.43 -1.46 10.46
C ILE A 58 -5.54 0.00 10.91
N ALA A 59 -5.96 0.92 10.04
CA ALA A 59 -6.18 2.32 10.40
C ALA A 59 -7.25 2.45 11.49
N GLU A 60 -8.39 1.79 11.30
CA GLU A 60 -9.53 1.79 12.24
C GLU A 60 -9.17 1.17 13.60
N ALA A 61 -8.22 0.22 13.62
CA ALA A 61 -7.70 -0.39 14.84
C ALA A 61 -6.76 0.51 15.67
N GLY A 62 -6.45 1.71 15.18
CA GLY A 62 -5.55 2.68 15.80
C GLY A 62 -4.21 2.85 15.09
N GLY A 63 -4.00 2.18 13.96
CA GLY A 63 -2.73 2.21 13.22
C GLY A 63 -1.60 1.46 13.92
N THR A 64 -0.46 1.37 13.24
CA THR A 64 0.76 0.75 13.76
C THR A 64 1.37 1.53 14.92
N THR A 65 1.21 2.85 14.95
CA THR A 65 1.64 3.72 16.05
C THR A 65 0.83 3.47 17.33
N GLY A 66 -0.43 3.06 17.21
CA GLY A 66 -1.33 2.73 18.33
C GLY A 66 -1.34 1.24 18.70
N ALA A 67 -0.37 0.46 18.22
CA ALA A 67 -0.36 -0.98 18.43
C ALA A 67 -0.03 -1.34 19.90
N ASP A 68 -0.86 -2.20 20.47
CA ASP A 68 -0.74 -2.79 21.81
C ASP A 68 -1.17 -4.28 21.74
N ASP A 69 -1.26 -4.97 22.89
CA ASP A 69 -1.67 -6.38 22.95
C ASP A 69 -3.05 -6.66 22.33
N GLY A 70 -3.94 -5.65 22.27
CA GLY A 70 -5.28 -5.76 21.69
C GLY A 70 -5.37 -5.43 20.20
N PHE A 71 -4.29 -4.93 19.59
CA PHE A 71 -4.27 -4.40 18.24
C PHE A 71 -4.78 -5.38 17.18
N LEU A 72 -4.28 -6.62 17.18
CA LEU A 72 -4.71 -7.65 16.22
C LEU A 72 -6.20 -7.97 16.35
N THR A 73 -6.73 -7.97 17.58
CA THR A 73 -8.16 -8.19 17.82
C THR A 73 -8.97 -7.04 17.21
N ARG A 74 -8.59 -5.79 17.48
CA ARG A 74 -9.25 -4.60 16.90
C ARG A 74 -9.20 -4.59 15.38
N ALA A 75 -8.05 -4.91 14.77
CA ALA A 75 -7.91 -4.99 13.32
C ALA A 75 -8.84 -6.04 12.70
N ARG A 76 -9.00 -7.19 13.35
CA ARG A 76 -9.94 -8.23 12.91
C ARG A 76 -11.40 -7.82 13.11
N GLU A 77 -11.71 -7.08 14.17
CA GLU A 77 -13.06 -6.56 14.44
C GLU A 77 -13.48 -5.48 13.44
N ALA A 78 -12.54 -4.63 13.02
CA ALA A 78 -12.74 -3.61 11.99
C ALA A 78 -12.93 -4.20 10.57
N ALA A 79 -12.63 -5.47 10.36
CA ALA A 79 -12.80 -6.09 9.04
C ALA A 79 -14.28 -6.08 8.60
N PRO A 80 -14.60 -5.58 7.39
CA PRO A 80 -15.98 -5.39 6.93
C PRO A 80 -16.72 -6.69 6.64
N ASP A 81 -15.98 -7.79 6.42
CA ASP A 81 -16.53 -9.12 6.22
C ASP A 81 -15.57 -10.23 6.67
N ASP A 82 -16.06 -11.47 6.66
CA ASP A 82 -15.29 -12.65 7.06
C ASP A 82 -14.11 -12.95 6.13
N THR A 83 -14.14 -12.48 4.87
CA THR A 83 -13.05 -12.69 3.92
C THR A 83 -11.84 -11.86 4.33
N VAL A 84 -12.04 -10.56 4.61
CA VAL A 84 -10.99 -9.68 5.11
C VAL A 84 -10.52 -10.12 6.49
N ARG A 85 -11.44 -10.52 7.38
CA ARG A 85 -11.10 -11.05 8.72
C ARG A 85 -10.20 -12.28 8.64
N SER A 86 -10.48 -13.19 7.71
CA SER A 86 -9.65 -14.35 7.44
C SER A 86 -8.28 -13.95 6.91
N LEU A 87 -8.23 -13.00 5.97
CA LEU A 87 -6.97 -12.50 5.41
C LEU A 87 -6.08 -11.83 6.46
N ILE A 88 -6.65 -11.01 7.36
CA ILE A 88 -5.88 -10.43 8.49
C ILE A 88 -5.30 -11.53 9.37
N THR A 89 -6.10 -12.56 9.67
CA THR A 89 -5.64 -13.70 10.49
C THR A 89 -4.50 -14.45 9.82
N GLU A 90 -4.59 -14.65 8.51
CA GLU A 90 -3.55 -15.28 7.69
C GLU A 90 -2.26 -14.44 7.68
N LEU A 91 -2.36 -13.13 7.40
CA LEU A 91 -1.22 -12.21 7.35
C LEU A 91 -0.56 -12.03 8.72
N ALA A 92 -1.31 -12.14 9.82
CA ALA A 92 -0.77 -12.02 11.17
C ALA A 92 0.12 -13.20 11.59
N VAL A 93 0.10 -14.32 10.85
CA VAL A 93 0.88 -15.52 11.19
C VAL A 93 1.73 -16.06 10.04
N GLU A 94 1.47 -15.62 8.81
CA GLU A 94 2.29 -16.03 7.67
C GLU A 94 3.75 -15.60 7.87
N PRO A 95 4.72 -16.51 7.69
CA PRO A 95 6.13 -16.15 7.80
C PRO A 95 6.52 -15.00 6.87
N LEU A 96 7.36 -14.09 7.37
CA LEU A 96 7.99 -13.07 6.54
C LEU A 96 8.92 -13.73 5.51
N LEU A 97 9.17 -13.06 4.39
CA LEU A 97 10.04 -13.55 3.32
C LEU A 97 11.53 -13.57 3.71
N THR A 98 11.89 -12.90 4.80
CA THR A 98 13.22 -12.98 5.39
C THR A 98 13.40 -14.24 6.25
N ARG A 99 14.58 -14.85 6.17
CA ARG A 99 14.99 -15.97 7.06
C ARG A 99 15.62 -15.50 8.37
N LYS A 100 15.91 -14.20 8.47
CA LYS A 100 16.47 -13.55 9.65
C LYS A 100 15.35 -12.85 10.40
N GLU A 101 15.61 -12.52 11.66
CA GLU A 101 14.75 -11.58 12.40
C GLU A 101 14.59 -10.29 11.58
N PRO A 102 13.35 -9.83 11.32
CA PRO A 102 13.14 -8.59 10.58
C PRO A 102 13.69 -7.41 11.38
N ASP A 103 14.38 -6.51 10.68
CA ASP A 103 14.93 -5.28 11.23
C ASP A 103 14.35 -4.04 10.50
N GLU A 104 14.71 -2.86 11.00
CA GLU A 104 14.26 -1.57 10.43
C GLU A 104 14.67 -1.43 8.95
N PHE A 105 15.83 -1.95 8.55
CA PHE A 105 16.29 -1.90 7.17
C PHE A 105 15.39 -2.75 6.24
N TYR A 106 15.05 -3.96 6.67
CA TYR A 106 14.14 -4.82 5.95
C TYR A 106 12.75 -4.19 5.82
N ALA A 107 12.21 -3.68 6.92
CA ALA A 107 10.91 -3.02 6.95
C ALA A 107 10.87 -1.77 6.06
N GLY A 108 11.90 -0.91 6.16
CA GLY A 108 12.07 0.26 5.31
C GLY A 108 12.15 -0.09 3.82
N THR A 109 12.75 -1.23 3.46
CA THR A 109 12.78 -1.71 2.08
C THR A 109 11.38 -2.05 1.56
N GLN A 110 10.53 -2.70 2.38
CA GLN A 110 9.15 -3.02 1.99
C GLN A 110 8.28 -1.75 1.88
N LEU A 111 8.42 -0.84 2.84
CA LEU A 111 7.74 0.46 2.82
C LEU A 111 8.04 1.24 1.52
N ALA A 112 9.33 1.38 1.18
CA ALA A 112 9.75 2.11 -0.01
C ALA A 112 9.26 1.43 -1.30
N ALA A 113 9.28 0.11 -1.34
CA ALA A 113 8.84 -0.66 -2.50
C ALA A 113 7.32 -0.56 -2.74
N VAL A 114 6.48 -0.56 -1.69
CA VAL A 114 5.03 -0.32 -1.84
C VAL A 114 4.77 1.09 -2.36
N ARG A 115 5.40 2.10 -1.73
CA ARG A 115 5.28 3.50 -2.16
C ARG A 115 5.70 3.70 -3.61
N LEU A 116 6.80 3.07 -4.03
CA LEU A 116 7.26 3.12 -5.41
C LEU A 116 6.22 2.52 -6.38
N ALA A 117 5.62 1.37 -6.03
CA ALA A 117 4.59 0.74 -6.86
C ALA A 117 3.34 1.63 -7.01
N ALA A 118 2.92 2.30 -5.94
CA ALA A 118 1.81 3.24 -5.98
C ALA A 118 2.12 4.48 -6.83
N VAL A 119 3.33 5.04 -6.71
CA VAL A 119 3.80 6.16 -7.54
C VAL A 119 3.83 5.77 -9.01
N ASP A 120 4.36 4.59 -9.36
CA ASP A 120 4.37 4.10 -10.75
C ASP A 120 2.93 3.92 -11.30
N ARG A 121 1.99 3.43 -10.48
CA ARG A 121 0.57 3.36 -10.84
C ARG A 121 -0.02 4.75 -11.09
N ARG A 122 0.24 5.73 -10.21
CA ARG A 122 -0.27 7.10 -10.33
C ARG A 122 0.28 7.79 -11.57
N ILE A 123 1.56 7.63 -11.87
CA ILE A 123 2.18 8.11 -13.11
C ILE A 123 1.45 7.56 -14.34
N GLY A 124 1.17 6.25 -14.38
CA GLY A 124 0.42 5.64 -15.46
C GLY A 124 -1.00 6.20 -15.64
N GLN A 125 -1.69 6.52 -14.53
CA GLN A 125 -3.01 7.16 -14.55
C GLN A 125 -2.97 8.58 -15.09
N ILE A 126 -1.98 9.38 -14.67
CA ILE A 126 -1.77 10.76 -15.14
C ILE A 126 -1.49 10.76 -16.63
N GLN A 127 -0.54 9.94 -17.09
CA GLN A 127 -0.21 9.80 -18.51
C GLN A 127 -1.43 9.37 -19.34
N GLY A 128 -2.25 8.46 -18.82
CA GLY A 128 -3.51 8.06 -19.45
C GLY A 128 -4.51 9.22 -19.55
N SER A 129 -4.55 10.10 -18.56
CA SER A 129 -5.41 11.28 -18.52
C SER A 129 -4.91 12.37 -19.46
N MET A 130 -3.59 12.61 -19.51
CA MET A 130 -2.96 13.53 -20.46
C MET A 130 -3.30 13.19 -21.92
N ARG A 131 -3.22 11.90 -22.30
CA ARG A 131 -3.62 11.46 -23.65
C ARG A 131 -5.08 11.78 -24.00
N ARG A 132 -5.98 11.79 -23.00
CA ARG A 132 -7.39 12.17 -23.20
C ARG A 132 -7.56 13.68 -23.32
N CYS A 133 -6.83 14.47 -22.53
CA CYS A 133 -6.82 15.94 -22.64
C CYS A 133 -6.29 16.40 -24.00
N GLU A 134 -5.20 15.80 -24.49
CA GLU A 134 -4.66 16.06 -25.83
C GLU A 134 -5.70 15.79 -26.93
N ALA A 135 -6.40 14.65 -26.85
CA ALA A 135 -7.46 14.31 -27.80
C ALA A 135 -8.68 15.24 -27.73
N GLY A 136 -8.96 15.81 -26.55
CA GLY A 136 -10.09 16.71 -26.30
C GLY A 136 -9.79 18.21 -26.46
N GLY A 137 -8.52 18.59 -26.61
CA GLY A 137 -8.09 19.99 -26.74
C GLY A 137 -8.08 20.81 -25.44
N ASP A 138 -8.15 20.16 -24.28
CA ASP A 138 -8.12 20.85 -22.96
C ASP A 138 -6.67 21.07 -22.50
N MET A 139 -6.07 22.15 -22.97
CA MET A 139 -4.67 22.50 -22.70
C MET A 139 -4.43 22.96 -21.25
N SER A 140 -5.45 23.47 -20.56
CA SER A 140 -5.32 23.88 -19.16
C SER A 140 -5.21 22.65 -18.26
N ALA A 141 -6.09 21.65 -18.44
CA ALA A 141 -6.01 20.41 -17.70
C ALA A 141 -4.71 19.64 -17.98
N TYR A 142 -4.23 19.70 -19.23
CA TYR A 142 -2.94 19.11 -19.61
C TYR A 142 -1.77 19.70 -18.83
N ALA A 143 -1.67 21.04 -18.75
CA ALA A 143 -0.57 21.71 -18.06
C ALA A 143 -0.51 21.32 -16.57
N SER A 144 -1.66 21.29 -15.88
CA SER A 144 -1.72 20.85 -14.47
C SER A 144 -1.29 19.38 -14.29
N LEU A 145 -1.70 18.48 -15.19
CA LEU A 145 -1.27 17.08 -15.15
C LEU A 145 0.23 16.91 -15.43
N GLN A 146 0.81 17.76 -16.28
CA GLN A 146 2.24 17.75 -16.56
C GLN A 146 3.08 18.16 -15.33
N GLU A 147 2.62 19.17 -14.58
CA GLU A 147 3.25 19.59 -13.32
C GLU A 147 3.19 18.46 -12.28
N GLU A 148 2.03 17.82 -12.10
CA GLU A 148 1.87 16.68 -11.19
C GLU A 148 2.79 15.51 -11.58
N LEU A 149 2.86 15.20 -12.88
CA LEU A 149 3.74 14.14 -13.39
C LEU A 149 5.21 14.42 -13.07
N TRP A 150 5.68 15.66 -13.23
CA TRP A 150 7.06 16.02 -12.96
C TRP A 150 7.43 15.85 -11.48
N VAL A 151 6.54 16.26 -10.57
CA VAL A 151 6.74 16.06 -9.12
C VAL A 151 6.83 14.57 -8.78
N LEU A 152 5.94 13.74 -9.33
CA LEU A 152 5.96 12.30 -9.09
C LEU A 152 7.17 11.60 -9.71
N GLU A 153 7.64 12.03 -10.88
CA GLU A 153 8.86 11.54 -11.52
C GLU A 153 10.09 11.79 -10.63
N GLN A 154 10.19 12.98 -10.01
CA GLN A 154 11.26 13.29 -9.05
C GLN A 154 11.18 12.42 -7.81
N TYR A 155 9.99 12.33 -7.20
CA TYR A 155 9.80 11.52 -6.01
C TYR A 155 10.11 10.04 -6.25
N ARG A 156 9.69 9.51 -7.41
CA ARG A 156 10.05 8.17 -7.87
C ARG A 156 11.56 7.96 -7.94
N GLN A 157 12.29 8.95 -8.46
CA GLN A 157 13.74 8.86 -8.56
C GLN A 157 14.41 8.87 -7.18
N ASP A 158 13.91 9.68 -6.26
CA ASP A 158 14.39 9.71 -4.87
C ASP A 158 14.15 8.38 -4.16
N LEU A 159 12.96 7.77 -4.30
CA LEU A 159 12.67 6.44 -3.77
C LEU A 159 13.62 5.38 -4.34
N ARG A 160 13.93 5.42 -5.64
CA ARG A 160 14.87 4.47 -6.27
C ARG A 160 16.31 4.64 -5.79
N ASN A 161 16.73 5.88 -5.55
CA ASN A 161 18.10 6.20 -5.15
C ASN A 161 18.35 5.99 -3.65
N ARG A 162 17.37 6.33 -2.81
CA ARG A 162 17.51 6.41 -1.35
C ARG A 162 16.67 5.39 -0.59
N GLY A 163 15.73 4.71 -1.24
CA GLY A 163 14.85 3.72 -0.61
C GLY A 163 14.07 4.33 0.54
N ALA A 164 14.16 3.69 1.71
CA ALA A 164 13.48 4.11 2.93
C ALA A 164 13.84 5.55 3.36
N ALA A 165 15.05 6.04 3.04
CA ALA A 165 15.47 7.38 3.42
C ALA A 165 14.80 8.50 2.60
N ALA A 166 13.93 8.18 1.63
CA ALA A 166 13.10 9.12 0.90
C ALA A 166 11.62 9.12 1.34
N LEU A 167 11.27 8.33 2.36
CA LEU A 167 9.95 8.33 3.00
C LEU A 167 9.90 9.38 4.11
#